data_AF-A0AAD0HL53-F1
#
_entry.id   AF-A0AAD0HL53-F1
#
_cell.length_a   1.000
_cell.length_b   1.000
_cell.length_c   1.000
_cell.angle_alpha   90.00
_cell.angle_beta   90.00
_cell.angle_gamma   90.00
#
_symmetry.space_group_name_H-M   'P 1'
#
loop_
_entity.id
_entity.type
_entity.pdbx_description
1 polymer ?
#
loop_
_entity_poly.entity_id
_entity_poly.type
_entity_poly.pdbx_seq_one_letter_code
_entity_poly.pdbx_strand_id
1 'polypeptide(L)'
;MGVYDNDLIMTWTPNEYKRKLKAAKLREIDEIERMTINAMFHRYANNAKKVKPSQMFDAQKARAELERDVTGNGFKNQVDAKKLNDLNIGLRNMLRKPKEEG
;
A
#
# COMPACT_ATOMS: atom_id res chain seq x y z
N MET A 1 -28.30 -14.26 3.43
CA MET A 1 -28.11 -13.00 2.68
C MET A 1 -26.64 -12.92 2.28
N GLY A 2 -26.28 -13.22 1.03
CA GLY A 2 -24.87 -13.49 0.71
C GLY A 2 -24.46 -13.30 -0.75
N VAL A 3 -25.21 -12.53 -1.54
CA VAL A 3 -24.86 -12.22 -2.93
C VAL A 3 -25.29 -10.79 -3.27
N TYR A 4 -24.71 -9.80 -2.58
CA TYR A 4 -24.95 -8.39 -2.89
C TYR A 4 -23.67 -7.59 -3.18
N ASP A 5 -22.50 -8.05 -2.73
CA ASP A 5 -21.26 -7.30 -2.97
C ASP A 5 -20.69 -7.50 -4.37
N ASN A 6 -20.70 -8.72 -4.92
CA ASN A 6 -20.10 -8.97 -6.24
C ASN A 6 -20.89 -8.31 -7.38
N ASP A 7 -22.22 -8.42 -7.37
CA ASP A 7 -23.06 -7.77 -8.39
C ASP A 7 -23.00 -6.24 -8.29
N LEU A 8 -22.94 -5.68 -7.08
CA LEU A 8 -22.79 -4.24 -6.88
C LEU A 8 -21.40 -3.75 -7.36
N ILE A 9 -20.33 -4.51 -7.09
CA ILE A 9 -18.98 -4.20 -7.60
C ILE A 9 -18.95 -4.23 -9.13
N MET A 10 -19.65 -5.18 -9.77
CA MET A 10 -19.73 -5.27 -11.23
C MET A 10 -20.59 -4.15 -11.86
N THR A 11 -21.50 -3.53 -11.11
CA THR A 11 -22.29 -2.38 -11.58
C THR A 11 -21.55 -1.03 -11.49
N TRP A 12 -20.43 -0.97 -10.78
CA TRP A 12 -19.71 0.28 -10.59
C TRP A 12 -18.80 0.63 -11.74
N THR A 13 -18.81 1.92 -12.07
CA THR A 13 -17.77 2.47 -12.94
C THR A 13 -16.40 2.27 -12.29
N PRO A 14 -15.31 2.12 -13.07
CA PRO A 14 -13.95 1.99 -12.53
C PRO A 14 -13.56 3.11 -11.54
N ASN A 15 -14.18 4.29 -11.67
CA ASN A 15 -13.98 5.42 -10.78
C ASN A 15 -14.67 5.22 -9.42
N GLU A 16 -15.88 4.67 -9.38
CA GLU A 16 -16.61 4.36 -8.14
C GLU A 16 -15.93 3.22 -7.37
N TYR A 17 -15.46 2.19 -8.06
CA TYR A 17 -14.70 1.11 -7.45
C TYR A 17 -13.40 1.62 -6.79
N LYS A 18 -12.64 2.47 -7.49
CA LYS A 18 -11.44 3.14 -6.93
C LYS A 18 -11.77 3.98 -5.70
N ARG A 19 -12.91 4.70 -5.71
CA ARG A 19 -13.37 5.50 -4.56
C ARG A 19 -13.74 4.62 -3.37
N LYS A 20 -14.39 3.46 -3.56
CA LYS A 20 -14.65 2.53 -2.44
C LYS A 20 -13.35 1.99 -1.84
N LEU A 21 -12.40 1.56 -2.66
CA LEU A 21 -11.11 1.07 -2.17
C LEU A 21 -10.35 2.15 -1.40
N LYS A 22 -10.34 3.38 -1.91
CA LYS A 22 -9.77 4.53 -1.20
C LYS A 22 -10.46 4.76 0.14
N ALA A 23 -11.80 4.75 0.17
CA ALA A 23 -12.57 4.95 1.40
C ALA A 23 -12.31 3.84 2.42
N ALA A 24 -12.14 2.58 1.99
CA ALA A 24 -11.78 1.48 2.87
C ALA A 24 -10.39 1.69 3.49
N LYS A 25 -9.38 1.99 2.67
CA LYS A 25 -8.02 2.27 3.15
C LYS A 25 -7.94 3.49 4.09
N LEU A 26 -8.76 4.52 3.86
CA LEU A 26 -8.85 5.66 4.78
C LEU A 26 -9.38 5.26 6.16
N ARG A 27 -10.37 4.36 6.22
CA ARG A 27 -10.89 3.86 7.51
C ARG A 27 -9.83 3.06 8.27
N GLU A 28 -9.06 2.23 7.57
CA GLU A 28 -7.95 1.49 8.19
C GLU A 28 -6.91 2.45 8.80
N ILE A 29 -6.56 3.53 8.10
CA ILE A 29 -5.66 4.57 8.63
C ILE A 29 -6.25 5.23 9.88
N ASP A 30 -7.54 5.57 9.87
CA ASP A 30 -8.23 6.16 11.02
C ASP A 30 -8.26 5.21 12.23
N GLU A 31 -8.45 3.92 12.01
CA GLU A 31 -8.43 2.89 13.06
C GLU A 31 -7.06 2.78 13.72
N ILE A 32 -5.99 2.73 12.92
CA ILE A 32 -4.61 2.66 13.42
C ILE A 32 -4.24 3.94 14.18
N GLU A 33 -4.67 5.10 13.71
CA GLU A 33 -4.50 6.38 14.42
C GLU A 33 -5.16 6.36 15.80
N ARG A 34 -6.40 5.87 15.89
CA ARG A 34 -7.10 5.69 17.18
C ARG A 34 -6.39 4.71 18.11
N MET A 35 -5.93 3.57 17.59
CA MET A 35 -5.17 2.60 18.38
C MET A 35 -3.88 3.20 18.92
N THR A 36 -3.20 4.00 18.10
CA THR A 36 -1.96 4.70 18.47
C THR A 36 -2.21 5.71 19.60
N ILE A 37 -3.28 6.50 19.50
CA ILE A 37 -3.68 7.45 20.55
C ILE A 37 -3.98 6.71 21.86
N ASN A 38 -4.72 5.60 21.79
CA ASN A 38 -5.04 4.79 22.97
C ASN A 38 -3.76 4.20 23.61
N ALA A 39 -2.85 3.65 22.81
CA ALA A 39 -1.57 3.12 23.31
C ALA A 39 -0.73 4.21 23.98
N MET A 40 -0.72 5.42 23.42
CA MET A 40 -0.05 6.57 24.01
C MET A 40 -0.70 7.01 25.32
N PHE A 41 -2.03 7.03 25.39
CA PHE A 41 -2.75 7.36 26.62
C PHE A 41 -2.38 6.42 27.76
N HIS A 42 -2.37 5.10 27.51
CA HIS A 42 -1.90 4.12 28.49
C HIS A 42 -0.45 4.35 28.91
N ARG A 43 0.41 4.70 27.96
CA ARG A 43 1.83 4.97 28.23
C ARG A 43 2.03 6.24 29.07
N TYR A 44 1.22 7.28 28.85
CA TYR A 44 1.19 8.47 29.69
C TYR A 44 0.68 8.18 31.11
N ALA A 45 -0.38 7.38 31.25
CA ALA A 45 -0.89 6.96 32.56
C ALA A 45 0.16 6.20 33.38
N ASN A 46 1.05 5.47 32.71
CA ASN A 46 2.16 4.74 33.32
C ASN A 46 3.42 5.59 33.58
N ASN A 47 3.33 6.93 33.55
CA ASN A 47 4.46 7.86 33.74
C ASN A 47 5.67 7.65 32.80
N ALA A 48 5.47 7.01 31.65
CA ALA A 48 6.55 6.81 30.69
C ALA A 48 6.82 8.08 29.86
N LYS A 49 8.07 8.21 29.39
CA LYS A 49 8.58 9.39 28.65
C LYS A 49 7.66 9.80 27.50
N LYS A 50 7.25 11.06 27.40
CA LYS A 50 6.36 11.52 26.32
C LYS A 50 6.92 11.21 24.92
N VAL A 51 6.11 10.59 24.07
CA VAL A 51 6.43 10.28 22.66
C VAL A 51 5.40 10.98 21.79
N LYS A 52 5.78 11.44 20.60
CA LYS A 52 4.82 12.04 19.66
C LYS A 52 4.05 10.94 18.93
N PRO A 53 2.75 11.13 18.62
CA PRO A 53 1.96 10.14 17.88
C PRO A 53 2.59 9.75 16.53
N SER A 54 3.15 10.72 15.81
CA SER A 54 3.86 10.49 14.54
C SER A 54 5.09 9.58 14.65
N GLN A 55 5.65 9.38 15.85
CA GLN A 55 6.74 8.42 16.07
C GLN A 55 6.23 6.98 16.19
N MET A 56 4.95 6.78 16.49
CA MET A 56 4.29 5.47 16.51
C MET A 56 3.54 5.21 15.20
N PHE A 57 2.77 6.19 14.73
CA PHE A 57 2.09 6.16 13.44
C PHE A 57 1.84 7.58 12.92
N ASP A 58 2.34 7.88 11.72
CA ASP A 58 2.09 9.16 11.04
C ASP A 58 0.91 9.03 10.07
N ALA A 59 -0.29 9.28 10.61
CA ALA A 59 -1.53 9.21 9.84
C ALA A 59 -1.58 10.23 8.69
N GLN A 60 -0.96 11.40 8.85
CA GLN A 60 -0.90 12.42 7.80
C GLN A 60 -0.06 11.95 6.62
N LYS A 61 1.10 11.36 6.90
CA LYS A 61 1.95 10.75 5.87
C LYS A 61 1.23 9.59 5.17
N ALA A 62 0.56 8.71 5.92
CA ALA A 62 -0.19 7.59 5.37
C ALA A 62 -1.35 8.05 4.44
N ARG A 63 -2.09 9.10 4.82
CA ARG A 63 -3.11 9.72 3.96
C ARG A 63 -2.49 10.31 2.69
N ALA A 64 -1.36 11.01 2.81
CA ALA A 64 -0.68 11.62 1.66
C ALA A 64 -0.13 10.56 0.67
N GLU A 65 0.38 9.43 1.17
CA GLU A 65 0.79 8.30 0.34
C GLU A 65 -0.41 7.66 -0.37
N LEU A 66 -1.53 7.46 0.34
CA LEU A 66 -2.76 6.94 -0.26
C LEU A 66 -3.32 7.88 -1.35
N GLU A 67 -3.29 9.19 -1.13
CA GLU A 67 -3.70 10.17 -2.15
C GLU A 67 -2.80 10.09 -3.38
N ARG A 68 -1.48 9.97 -3.20
CA ARG A 68 -0.51 9.80 -4.29
C ARG A 68 -0.70 8.50 -5.06
N ASP A 69 -1.05 7.42 -4.40
CA ASP A 69 -1.33 6.14 -5.05
C ASP A 69 -2.64 6.16 -5.86
N VAL A 70 -3.63 6.94 -5.42
CA VAL A 70 -4.92 7.05 -6.11
C VAL A 70 -4.91 8.08 -7.23
N THR A 71 -4.18 9.19 -7.09
CA THR A 71 -4.13 10.30 -8.06
C THR A 71 -2.91 10.26 -8.97
N GLY A 72 -1.79 9.71 -8.49
CA GLY A 72 -0.55 9.59 -9.23
C GLY A 72 -0.47 8.28 -10.00
N ASN A 73 0.45 8.23 -10.96
CA ASN A 73 1.01 7.02 -11.55
C ASN A 73 1.66 6.06 -10.50
N GLY A 74 1.18 5.96 -9.26
CA GLY A 74 1.76 5.17 -8.16
C GLY A 74 1.79 3.66 -8.47
N PHE A 75 0.88 3.18 -9.31
CA PHE A 75 0.96 1.82 -9.88
C PHE A 75 2.12 1.61 -10.87
N LYS A 76 2.76 2.68 -11.39
CA LYS A 76 3.91 2.58 -12.32
C LYS A 76 5.26 2.56 -11.61
N ASN A 77 5.32 2.89 -10.31
CA ASN A 77 6.60 3.02 -9.60
C ASN A 77 6.98 1.80 -8.76
N GLN A 78 6.15 0.74 -8.72
CA GLN A 78 6.54 -0.51 -8.05
C GLN A 78 7.21 -1.52 -8.99
N VAL A 79 7.27 -1.21 -10.28
CA VAL A 79 7.99 -2.02 -11.25
C VAL A 79 8.85 -1.08 -12.09
N ASP A 80 10.02 -0.74 -11.56
CA ASP A 80 11.07 -0.05 -12.31
C ASP A 80 11.26 -0.83 -13.63
N ALA A 81 10.84 -0.24 -14.76
CA ALA A 81 11.00 -0.84 -16.08
C ALA A 81 12.46 -1.22 -16.36
N LYS A 82 13.40 -0.50 -15.73
CA LYS A 82 14.83 -0.82 -15.70
C LYS A 82 15.12 -2.15 -15.00
N LYS A 83 14.57 -2.39 -13.80
CA LYS A 83 14.70 -3.69 -13.10
C LYS A 83 14.12 -4.84 -13.89
N LEU A 84 12.97 -4.65 -14.55
CA LEU A 84 12.40 -5.68 -15.42
C LEU A 84 13.28 -5.96 -16.63
N ASN A 85 13.85 -4.93 -17.25
CA ASN A 85 14.73 -5.10 -18.40
C ASN A 85 16.04 -5.80 -17.99
N ASP A 86 16.62 -5.41 -16.85
CA ASP A 86 17.81 -6.03 -16.29
C ASP A 86 17.55 -7.52 -15.94
N LEU A 87 16.38 -7.83 -15.37
CA LEU A 87 15.97 -9.21 -15.11
C LEU A 87 15.79 -10.02 -16.40
N ASN A 88 15.19 -9.41 -17.43
CA ASN A 88 14.95 -10.07 -18.71
C ASN A 88 16.26 -10.33 -19.48
N ILE A 89 17.22 -9.40 -19.41
CA ILE A 89 18.57 -9.59 -19.94
C ILE A 89 19.29 -10.71 -19.18
N GLY A 90 19.22 -10.70 -17.84
CA GLY A 90 19.79 -11.76 -17.01
C GLY A 90 19.22 -13.14 -17.32
N LEU A 91 17.89 -13.24 -17.46
CA LEU A 91 17.20 -14.48 -17.79
C LEU A 91 17.57 -14.98 -19.20
N ARG A 92 17.66 -14.08 -20.19
CA ARG A 92 18.10 -14.42 -21.55
C ARG A 92 19.54 -14.94 -21.59
N ASN A 93 20.41 -14.36 -20.78
CA ASN A 93 21.80 -14.80 -20.68
C ASN A 93 21.92 -16.15 -19.97
N MET A 94 21.05 -16.45 -18.99
CA MET A 94 20.99 -17.76 -18.32
C MET A 94 20.35 -18.84 -19.18
N LEU A 95 19.36 -18.50 -20.00
CA LEU A 95 18.69 -19.43 -20.93
C LEU A 95 19.51 -19.67 -22.21
N ARG A 96 20.53 -18.84 -22.47
CA ARG A 96 21.51 -19.08 -23.50
C ARG A 96 22.44 -20.19 -23.01
N LYS A 97 22.13 -21.44 -23.40
CA LYS A 97 23.01 -22.59 -23.14
C LYS A 97 24.46 -22.25 -23.50
N PRO A 98 25.44 -22.65 -22.69
CA PRO A 98 26.84 -22.54 -23.09
C PRO A 98 26.99 -23.27 -24.43
N LYS A 99 27.70 -22.65 -25.38
CA LYS A 99 28.20 -23.40 -26.53
C LYS A 99 29.02 -24.54 -25.95
N GLU A 100 28.62 -25.77 -26.25
CA GLU A 100 29.50 -26.92 -26.06
C GLU A 100 30.77 -26.62 -26.87
N GLU A 101 31.84 -26.25 -26.17
CA GLU A 101 33.16 -26.14 -26.75
C GLU A 101 33.61 -27.58 -27.04
N GLY A 102 33.64 -27.91 -28.33
CA GLY A 102 34.23 -29.14 -28.85
C GLY A 102 35.75 -29.06 -28.92
#